data_AF-A0A1G6G7D4-F1
#
_entry.id   AF-A0A1G6G7D4-F1
#
_cell.length_a   1.000
_cell.length_b   1.000
_cell.length_c   1.000
_cell.angle_alpha   90.00
_cell.angle_beta   90.00
_cell.angle_gamma   90.00
#
_symmetry.space_group_name_H-M   'P 1'
#
loop_
_entity.id
_entity.type
_entity.pdbx_description
1 polymer ?
#
loop_
_entity_poly.entity_id
_entity_poly.type
_entity_poly.pdbx_seq_one_letter_code
_entity_poly.pdbx_strand_id
1 'polypeptide(L)'
;MDSSCMEALFITVDGYLTLLHLLGKKLLMDIATDREYRAAFEREEAFWLQQLIDVLTHCKICGYLLPGVDPDRFAPDLQEVIYQSSLQGTPYLVQRMLNYTLLRGLFKMDGIRYIDEHLKPDNLNVCV
;
A
#
# COMPACT_ATOMS: atom_id res chain seq x y z
N MET A 1 -19.52 10.68 -7.91
CA MET A 1 -18.06 10.90 -8.04
C MET A 1 -17.50 9.69 -8.75
N ASP A 2 -16.61 9.88 -9.70
CA ASP A 2 -15.86 8.78 -10.29
C ASP A 2 -14.92 8.19 -9.23
N SER A 3 -15.12 6.91 -8.89
CA SER A 3 -14.32 6.20 -7.88
C SER A 3 -13.08 5.52 -8.48
N SER A 4 -12.77 5.76 -9.75
CA SER A 4 -11.60 5.21 -10.44
C SER A 4 -10.27 5.48 -9.70
N CYS A 5 -10.12 6.65 -9.07
CA CYS A 5 -8.94 6.97 -8.25
C CYS A 5 -8.81 6.07 -7.01
N MET A 6 -9.95 5.69 -6.40
CA MET A 6 -9.97 4.77 -5.27
C MET A 6 -9.61 3.36 -5.74
N GLU A 7 -10.17 2.91 -6.86
CA GLU A 7 -9.81 1.62 -7.44
C GLU A 7 -8.30 1.53 -7.72
N ALA A 8 -7.73 2.57 -8.34
CA ALA A 8 -6.30 2.66 -8.61
C ALA A 8 -5.47 2.58 -7.32
N LEU A 9 -5.87 3.27 -6.24
CA LEU A 9 -5.20 3.18 -4.95
C LEU A 9 -5.18 1.74 -4.42
N PHE A 10 -6.31 1.04 -4.48
CA PHE A 10 -6.40 -0.35 -4.01
C PHE A 10 -5.49 -1.27 -4.82
N ILE A 11 -5.54 -1.16 -6.15
CA ILE A 11 -4.68 -1.94 -7.05
C ILE A 11 -3.19 -1.69 -6.74
N THR A 12 -2.79 -0.43 -6.53
CA THR A 12 -1.40 -0.08 -6.25
C THR A 12 -0.94 -0.62 -4.89
N VAL A 13 -1.74 -0.44 -3.83
CA VAL A 13 -1.39 -0.92 -2.48
C VAL A 13 -1.34 -2.44 -2.43
N ASP A 14 -2.34 -3.12 -2.99
CA ASP A 14 -2.36 -4.59 -3.07
C ASP A 14 -1.25 -5.12 -3.98
N GLY A 15 -0.90 -4.41 -5.05
CA GLY A 15 0.21 -4.74 -5.94
C GLY A 15 1.54 -4.75 -5.20
N TYR A 16 1.85 -3.70 -4.43
CA TYR A 16 3.07 -3.64 -3.64
C TYR A 16 3.09 -4.70 -2.53
N LEU A 17 1.98 -4.89 -1.82
CA LEU A 17 1.84 -5.96 -0.82
C LEU A 17 2.07 -7.36 -1.42
N THR A 18 1.49 -7.62 -2.59
CA THR A 18 1.66 -8.89 -3.30
C THR A 18 3.11 -9.11 -3.71
N LEU A 19 3.80 -8.08 -4.22
CA LEU A 19 5.22 -8.16 -4.54
C LEU A 19 6.03 -8.59 -3.32
N LEU A 20 5.89 -7.88 -2.19
CA LEU A 20 6.65 -8.21 -0.98
C LEU A 20 6.31 -9.60 -0.45
N HIS A 21 5.04 -9.99 -0.53
CA HIS A 21 4.61 -11.34 -0.16
C HIS A 21 5.29 -12.41 -1.01
N LEU A 22 5.37 -12.22 -2.33
CA LEU A 22 6.00 -13.14 -3.27
C LEU A 22 7.51 -13.21 -3.11
N LEU A 23 8.19 -12.09 -2.82
CA LEU A 23 9.61 -12.09 -2.47
C LEU A 23 9.84 -12.91 -1.19
N GLY A 24 8.92 -12.76 -0.23
CA GLY A 24 8.94 -13.48 1.02
C GLY A 24 10.03 -13.01 1.99
N LYS A 25 9.83 -13.32 3.27
CA LYS A 25 10.67 -12.82 4.37
C LYS A 25 12.17 -13.06 4.16
N LYS A 26 12.55 -14.25 3.69
CA LYS A 26 13.97 -14.63 3.59
C LYS A 26 14.70 -13.73 2.59
N LEU A 27 14.17 -13.60 1.37
CA LEU A 27 14.78 -12.75 0.35
C LEU A 27 14.74 -11.27 0.75
N LEU A 28 13.65 -10.81 1.38
CA LEU A 28 13.58 -9.44 1.89
C LEU A 28 14.65 -9.15 2.95
N MET A 29 14.93 -10.11 3.85
CA MET A 29 16.02 -9.99 4.82
C MET A 29 17.40 -9.96 4.13
N ASP A 30 17.60 -10.79 3.11
CA ASP A 30 18.83 -10.79 2.32
C ASP A 30 19.01 -9.42 1.60
N ILE A 31 17.94 -8.88 1.00
CA ILE A 31 17.93 -7.52 0.40
C ILE A 31 18.23 -6.43 1.44
N ALA A 32 17.68 -6.54 2.64
CA ALA A 32 17.86 -5.53 3.68
C ALA A 32 19.30 -5.51 4.26
N THR A 33 20.04 -6.62 4.16
CA THR A 33 21.35 -6.79 4.79
C THR A 33 22.52 -6.81 3.81
N ASP A 34 22.30 -7.21 2.57
CA ASP A 34 23.32 -7.25 1.51
C ASP A 34 23.25 -6.01 0.60
N ARG A 35 24.39 -5.36 0.40
CA ARG A 35 24.48 -4.11 -0.35
C ARG A 35 24.19 -4.28 -1.84
N GLU A 36 24.60 -5.39 -2.45
CA GLU A 36 24.38 -5.63 -3.87
C GLU A 36 22.90 -5.92 -4.14
N TYR A 37 22.26 -6.73 -3.29
CA TYR A 37 20.82 -6.96 -3.37
C TYR A 37 20.01 -5.70 -3.08
N ARG A 38 20.43 -4.88 -2.10
CA ARG A 38 19.80 -3.59 -1.81
C ARG A 38 19.81 -2.66 -3.02
N ALA A 39 20.97 -2.47 -3.64
CA ALA A 39 21.11 -1.60 -4.81
C ALA A 39 20.25 -2.09 -6.00
N ALA A 40 20.08 -3.41 -6.15
CA ALA A 40 19.19 -3.96 -7.16
C ALA A 40 17.71 -3.66 -6.87
N PHE A 41 17.31 -3.64 -5.59
CA PHE A 41 15.92 -3.47 -5.14
C PHE A 41 15.49 -2.00 -4.98
N GLU A 42 16.42 -1.06 -4.79
CA GLU A 42 16.13 0.38 -4.64
C GLU A 42 15.26 0.95 -5.77
N ARG A 43 15.43 0.47 -7.01
CA ARG A 43 14.61 0.89 -8.15
C ARG A 43 13.16 0.44 -8.03
N GLU A 44 12.94 -0.75 -7.47
CA GLU A 44 11.61 -1.29 -7.23
C GLU A 44 10.92 -0.47 -6.12
N GLU A 45 11.62 -0.20 -5.02
CA GLU A 45 11.11 0.68 -3.96
C GLU A 45 10.77 2.08 -4.48
N ALA A 46 11.66 2.72 -5.26
CA ALA A 46 11.41 4.03 -5.82
C ALA A 46 10.20 4.05 -6.78
N PHE A 47 10.03 3.00 -7.58
CA PHE A 47 8.88 2.86 -8.46
C PHE A 47 7.58 2.81 -7.66
N TRP A 48 7.47 1.92 -6.67
CA TRP A 48 6.26 1.78 -5.85
C TRP A 48 5.97 3.03 -5.04
N LEU A 49 7.00 3.72 -4.53
CA LEU A 49 6.84 4.99 -3.85
C LEU A 49 6.15 6.01 -4.75
N GLN A 50 6.65 6.18 -5.98
CA GLN A 50 6.07 7.11 -6.93
C GLN A 50 4.62 6.72 -7.28
N GLN A 51 4.34 5.43 -7.49
CA GLN A 51 2.98 4.96 -7.74
C GLN A 51 2.03 5.31 -6.58
N LEU A 52 2.47 5.13 -5.33
CA LEU A 52 1.70 5.50 -4.15
C LEU A 52 1.45 7.02 -4.07
N ILE A 53 2.47 7.83 -4.33
CA ILE A 53 2.35 9.30 -4.40
C ILE A 53 1.32 9.71 -5.45
N ASP A 54 1.40 9.13 -6.64
CA ASP A 54 0.53 9.47 -7.77
C ASP A 54 -0.94 9.15 -7.47
N VAL A 55 -1.23 7.94 -6.95
CA VAL A 55 -2.63 7.54 -6.65
C VAL A 55 -3.21 8.30 -5.45
N LEU A 56 -2.40 8.59 -4.42
CA LEU A 56 -2.82 9.41 -3.28
C LEU A 56 -3.07 10.86 -3.71
N THR A 57 -2.23 11.41 -4.58
CA THR A 57 -2.42 12.74 -5.16
C THR A 57 -3.70 12.79 -5.99
N HIS A 58 -3.97 11.77 -6.79
CA HIS A 58 -5.22 11.66 -7.53
C HIS A 58 -6.44 11.61 -6.58
N CYS A 59 -6.39 10.79 -5.52
CA CYS A 59 -7.43 10.74 -4.50
C CYS A 59 -7.63 12.10 -3.79
N LYS A 60 -6.57 12.89 -3.60
CA LYS A 60 -6.64 14.26 -3.07
C LYS A 60 -7.40 15.18 -4.02
N ILE A 61 -7.05 15.15 -5.31
CA ILE A 61 -7.70 15.96 -6.36
C ILE A 61 -9.18 15.60 -6.49
N CYS A 62 -9.52 14.32 -6.45
CA CYS A 62 -10.90 13.84 -6.46
C CYS A 62 -11.68 14.18 -5.16
N GLY A 63 -11.00 14.71 -4.14
CA GLY A 63 -11.62 15.19 -2.92
C GLY A 63 -11.92 14.12 -1.87
N TYR A 64 -11.40 12.90 -2.06
CA TYR A 64 -11.60 11.77 -1.16
C TYR A 64 -10.73 11.83 0.10
N LEU A 65 -9.54 12.42 0.02
CA LEU A 65 -8.66 12.60 1.18
C LEU A 65 -9.09 13.74 2.10
N LEU A 66 -8.75 13.62 3.38
CA LEU A 66 -8.87 14.70 4.36
C LEU A 66 -7.98 15.90 3.95
N PRO A 67 -8.40 17.16 4.16
CA PRO A 67 -7.68 18.32 3.65
C PRO A 67 -6.21 18.45 4.09
N GLY A 68 -5.89 17.95 5.29
CA GLY A 68 -4.54 18.01 5.86
C GLY A 68 -3.59 16.91 5.39
N VAL A 69 -4.05 15.97 4.56
CA VAL A 69 -3.21 14.86 4.08
C VAL A 69 -2.30 15.36 2.97
N ASP A 70 -1.00 15.15 3.14
CA ASP A 70 0.04 15.44 2.17
C ASP A 70 0.56 14.13 1.56
N PRO A 71 0.22 13.82 0.28
CA PRO A 71 0.62 12.58 -0.38
C PRO A 71 2.13 12.34 -0.37
N ASP A 72 2.94 13.37 -0.65
CA ASP A 72 4.39 13.26 -0.70
C ASP A 72 5.02 12.91 0.66
N ARG A 73 4.35 13.30 1.76
CA ARG A 73 4.79 12.96 3.13
C ARG A 73 4.26 11.62 3.59
N PHE A 74 3.02 11.28 3.23
CA PHE A 74 2.38 10.08 3.72
C PHE A 74 2.80 8.81 2.96
N ALA A 75 3.02 8.89 1.65
CA ALA A 75 3.36 7.73 0.84
C ALA A 75 4.65 7.01 1.31
N PRO A 76 5.75 7.72 1.67
CA PRO A 76 6.93 7.08 2.26
C PRO A 76 6.62 6.32 3.55
N ASP A 77 5.83 6.92 4.45
CA ASP A 77 5.45 6.29 5.73
C ASP A 77 4.62 5.02 5.50
N LEU A 78 3.66 5.06 4.56
CA LEU A 78 2.86 3.90 4.19
C LEU A 78 3.75 2.79 3.60
N GLN A 79 4.64 3.13 2.67
CA GLN A 79 5.54 2.18 2.06
C GLN A 79 6.44 1.50 3.09
N GLU A 80 7.02 2.27 4.01
CA GLU A 80 7.88 1.76 5.08
C GLU A 80 7.11 0.82 6.01
N VAL A 81 5.89 1.18 6.42
CA VAL A 81 5.04 0.31 7.25
C VAL A 81 4.76 -1.03 6.56
N ILE A 82 4.43 -1.00 5.26
CA ILE A 82 4.22 -2.21 4.45
C ILE A 82 5.49 -3.07 4.41
N TYR A 83 6.63 -2.45 4.11
CA TYR A 83 7.91 -3.13 3.98
C TYR A 83 8.37 -3.77 5.30
N GLN A 84 8.34 -3.01 6.39
CA GLN A 84 8.72 -3.51 7.72
C GLN A 84 7.79 -4.60 8.22
N SER A 85 6.48 -4.50 7.98
CA SER A 85 5.54 -5.57 8.33
C SER A 85 5.86 -6.87 7.57
N SER A 86 6.26 -6.77 6.30
CA SER A 86 6.73 -7.91 5.51
C SER A 86 8.03 -8.52 6.05
N LEU A 87 9.01 -7.70 6.45
CA LEU A 87 10.25 -8.16 7.09
C LEU A 87 10.00 -8.90 8.41
N GLN A 88 9.02 -8.43 9.19
CA GLN A 88 8.60 -9.09 10.42
C GLN A 88 7.92 -10.45 10.16
N GLY A 89 7.49 -10.71 8.93
CA GLY A 89 6.78 -11.94 8.55
C GLY A 89 5.30 -11.90 8.93
N THR A 90 4.70 -10.70 8.99
CA THR A 90 3.26 -10.56 9.22
C THR A 90 2.49 -11.30 8.13
N PRO A 91 1.45 -12.09 8.46
CA PRO A 91 0.65 -12.79 7.45
C PRO A 91 0.02 -11.82 6.45
N TYR A 92 -0.03 -12.21 5.18
CA TYR A 92 -0.53 -11.38 4.07
C TYR A 92 -1.91 -10.75 4.35
N LEU A 93 -2.86 -11.55 4.87
CA LEU A 93 -4.20 -11.07 5.22
C LEU A 93 -4.16 -9.98 6.31
N VAL A 94 -3.27 -10.12 7.30
CA VAL A 94 -3.11 -9.14 8.38
C VAL A 94 -2.49 -7.86 7.83
N GLN A 95 -1.53 -7.96 6.91
CA GLN A 95 -0.94 -6.80 6.25
C GLN A 95 -1.98 -6.03 5.44
N ARG A 96 -2.80 -6.72 4.63
CA ARG A 96 -3.90 -6.06 3.90
C ARG A 96 -4.84 -5.32 4.84
N MET A 97 -5.32 -5.98 5.90
CA MET A 97 -6.21 -5.36 6.89
C MET A 97 -5.59 -4.14 7.58
N LEU A 98 -4.30 -4.21 7.93
CA LEU A 98 -3.56 -3.08 8.49
C LEU A 98 -3.53 -1.90 7.52
N ASN A 99 -3.15 -2.14 6.26
CA ASN A 99 -3.07 -1.09 5.25
C ASN A 99 -4.41 -0.41 5.00
N TYR A 100 -5.48 -1.19 4.88
CA TYR A 100 -6.80 -0.60 4.73
C TYR A 100 -7.24 0.19 5.97
N THR A 101 -6.89 -0.27 7.17
CA THR A 101 -7.16 0.48 8.42
C THR A 101 -6.43 1.82 8.43
N LEU A 102 -5.16 1.85 8.00
CA LEU A 102 -4.38 3.08 7.86
C LEU A 102 -5.00 4.02 6.83
N LEU A 103 -5.37 3.49 5.66
CA LEU A 103 -6.05 4.27 4.62
C LEU A 103 -7.34 4.88 5.16
N ARG A 104 -8.19 4.13 5.88
CA ARG A 104 -9.43 4.70 6.46
C ARG A 104 -9.18 5.95 7.32
N GLY A 105 -8.03 6.06 7.98
CA GLY A 105 -7.66 7.23 8.79
C GLY A 105 -7.40 8.52 7.99
N LEU A 106 -7.23 8.42 6.67
CA LEU A 106 -6.86 9.53 5.79
C LEU A 106 -8.01 10.02 4.92
N PHE A 107 -9.07 9.23 4.80
CA PHE A 107 -10.14 9.44 3.84
C PHE A 107 -11.38 10.06 4.51
N LYS A 108 -12.13 10.84 3.74
CA LYS A 108 -13.47 11.31 4.10
C LYS A 108 -14.46 10.14 4.07
N MET A 109 -15.66 10.36 4.61
CA MET A 109 -16.73 9.35 4.72
C MET A 109 -17.01 8.59 3.41
N ASP A 110 -17.05 9.29 2.27
CA ASP A 110 -17.29 8.63 0.98
C ASP A 110 -16.16 7.67 0.58
N GLY A 111 -14.91 8.04 0.86
CA GLY A 111 -13.75 7.17 0.64
C GLY A 111 -13.71 6.00 1.61
N ILE A 112 -14.07 6.23 2.88
CA ILE A 112 -14.19 5.17 3.89
C ILE A 112 -15.24 4.14 3.46
N ARG A 113 -16.40 4.58 2.98
CA ARG A 113 -17.44 3.66 2.50
C ARG A 113 -16.95 2.80 1.34
N TYR A 114 -16.24 3.39 0.38
CA TYR A 114 -15.63 2.63 -0.71
C TYR A 114 -14.63 1.60 -0.18
N ILE A 115 -13.77 1.99 0.77
CA ILE A 115 -12.80 1.08 1.40
C ILE A 115 -13.52 -0.09 2.07
N ASP A 116 -14.56 0.19 2.86
CA ASP A 116 -15.33 -0.82 3.60
C ASP A 116 -16.06 -1.82 2.66
N GLU A 117 -16.49 -1.37 1.48
CA GLU A 117 -17.10 -2.23 0.47
C GLU A 117 -16.10 -3.20 -0.18
N HIS A 118 -14.86 -2.75 -0.40
CA HIS A 118 -13.81 -3.55 -1.04
C HIS A 118 -13.06 -4.45 -0.06
N LEU A 119 -13.12 -4.13 1.23
CA LEU A 119 -12.62 -4.92 2.35
C LEU A 119 -13.44 -6.18 2.68
N LYS A 120 -14.61 -6.37 2.07
CA LYS A 120 -15.51 -7.49 2.42
C LYS A 120 -14.78 -8.84 2.29
N PRO A 121 -14.94 -9.78 3.25
CA PRO A 121 -14.23 -11.06 3.26
C PRO A 121 -14.32 -11.86 1.96
N ASP A 122 -15.45 -11.77 1.26
CA ASP A 122 -15.68 -12.46 -0.02
C ASP A 122 -14.77 -11.93 -1.15
N ASN A 123 -14.24 -10.71 -1.02
CA ASN A 123 -13.27 -10.10 -1.93
C ASN A 123 -11.81 -10.35 -1.48
N LEU A 124 -11.59 -11.00 -0.35
CA LEU A 124 -10.26 -11.36 0.16
C LEU A 124 -9.74 -12.66 -0.45
N ASN A 125 -10.19 -13.07 -1.65
CA ASN A 125 -9.70 -14.25 -2.34
C ASN A 125 -8.17 -14.20 -2.43
N VAL A 126 -7.54 -14.99 -1.56
CA VAL A 126 -6.10 -15.15 -1.47
C VAL A 126 -5.75 -16.21 -2.51
N CYS A 127 -4.92 -15.86 -3.50
CA CYS A 127 -4.18 -16.90 -4.21
C CYS A 127 -3.30 -17.60 -3.17
N VAL A 128 -3.72 -18.81 -2.80
CA VAL A 128 -2.93 -19.76 -1.99
C VAL A 128 -1.81 -20.33 -2.85
#